data_AF-A0A8H6LBE4-F1
#
_entry.id   AF-A0A8H6LBE4-F1
#
_cell.length_a   1.000
_cell.length_b   1.000
_cell.length_c   1.000
_cell.angle_alpha   90.00
_cell.angle_beta   90.00
_cell.angle_gamma   90.00
#
_symmetry.space_group_name_H-M   'P 1'
#
loop_
_entity.id
_entity.type
_entity.pdbx_description
1 polymer ?
#
loop_
_entity_poly.entity_id
_entity_poly.type
_entity_poly.pdbx_seq_one_letter_code
_entity_poly.pdbx_strand_id
1 'polypeptide(L)'
;MALTKAPPLKPLVKPEGVIVSGFVFYGRKSRVSSMRCYLERNLVDNGGWLDEVLWVANTENEGDLHYLDEIIASNPTRYKKIIPEKPLSTYTYYKAWQLLERGKYYVKIDDDILWIDDNAIPNLVARKVGHPEDFVVSGNIINNPPLGFMHFRIGALHPYFPESEQQSYVTNGTDYWKPSRHGFWDGPKNFTLDIEKPPPAWPQHRWLRVQDDAMIYQTPINKLAYEVWGSSYQAWSIAAQMHYSLLENIENNALDLYKFEKPWTMYGDRIRINFMCIYADDILDTDPEHWPKGRGDEDMIVLDLPKTLRRHSTSKYH
;
A
#
# COMPACT_ATOMS: atom_id res chain seq x y z
N MET A 1 1.17 -21.39 -22.52
CA MET A 1 2.09 -22.00 -21.53
C MET A 1 1.32 -22.14 -20.23
N ALA A 2 1.18 -23.35 -19.70
CA ALA A 2 0.53 -23.54 -18.40
C ALA A 2 1.48 -23.00 -17.32
N LEU A 3 1.09 -21.92 -16.64
CA LEU A 3 1.76 -21.43 -15.45
C LEU A 3 1.68 -22.54 -14.39
N THR A 4 2.81 -23.18 -14.12
CA THR A 4 2.95 -24.11 -13.00
C THR A 4 2.68 -23.33 -11.72
N LYS A 5 1.56 -23.65 -11.03
CA LYS A 5 1.23 -23.08 -9.73
C LYS A 5 2.45 -23.20 -8.81
N ALA A 6 2.97 -22.08 -8.34
CA ALA A 6 3.97 -22.07 -7.28
C ALA A 6 3.41 -22.86 -6.08
N PRO A 7 4.22 -23.73 -5.43
CA PRO A 7 3.78 -24.43 -4.25
C PRO A 7 3.34 -23.42 -3.19
N PRO A 8 2.28 -23.71 -2.40
CA PRO A 8 1.84 -22.82 -1.35
C PRO A 8 2.99 -22.55 -0.38
N LEU A 9 3.31 -21.27 -0.17
CA LEU A 9 4.30 -20.86 0.81
C LEU A 9 3.91 -21.41 2.18
N LYS A 10 4.87 -21.97 2.91
CA LYS A 10 4.64 -22.40 4.29
C LYS A 10 4.13 -21.18 5.08
N PRO A 11 3.07 -21.33 5.91
CA PRO A 11 2.59 -20.25 6.74
C PRO A 11 3.74 -19.72 7.61
N LEU A 12 3.95 -18.40 7.60
CA LEU A 12 4.95 -17.77 8.44
C LEU A 12 4.47 -17.79 9.90
N VAL A 13 5.32 -18.28 10.79
CA VAL A 13 5.07 -18.27 12.24
C VAL A 13 5.71 -17.03 12.83
N LYS A 14 4.94 -16.29 13.64
CA LYS A 14 5.44 -15.11 14.35
C LYS A 14 6.63 -15.51 15.23
N PRO A 15 7.80 -14.84 15.12
CA PRO A 15 8.94 -15.15 15.97
C PRO A 15 8.63 -14.94 17.45
N GLU A 16 9.13 -15.84 18.29
CA GLU A 16 8.96 -15.75 19.76
C GLU A 16 9.61 -14.48 20.31
N GLY A 17 8.94 -13.83 21.26
CA GLY A 17 9.43 -12.60 21.90
C GLY A 17 9.36 -11.33 21.04
N VAL A 18 8.92 -11.42 19.77
CA VAL A 18 8.73 -10.25 18.90
C VAL A 18 7.36 -9.63 19.13
N ILE A 19 7.32 -8.38 19.56
CA ILE A 19 6.10 -7.58 19.68
C ILE A 19 5.93 -6.72 18.42
N VAL A 20 4.76 -6.79 17.79
CA VAL A 20 4.43 -6.07 16.57
C VAL A 20 3.17 -5.23 16.78
N SER A 21 3.29 -3.92 16.59
CA SER A 21 2.16 -2.99 16.69
C SER A 21 1.84 -2.41 15.31
N GLY A 22 0.55 -2.41 14.94
CA GLY A 22 0.09 -1.62 13.80
C GLY A 22 0.11 -0.14 14.18
N PHE A 23 0.69 0.72 13.35
CA PHE A 23 0.77 2.16 13.58
C PHE A 23 0.03 2.89 12.46
N VAL A 24 -1.27 3.09 12.67
CA VAL A 24 -2.19 3.53 11.63
C VAL A 24 -2.40 5.03 11.71
N PHE A 25 -2.10 5.75 10.62
CA PHE A 25 -2.33 7.18 10.49
C PHE A 25 -3.74 7.40 9.94
N TYR A 26 -4.68 7.65 10.84
CA TYR A 26 -6.11 7.71 10.55
C TYR A 26 -6.54 9.12 10.15
N GLY A 27 -7.06 9.26 8.92
CA GLY A 27 -7.66 10.51 8.45
C GLY A 27 -9.13 10.39 8.05
N ARG A 28 -9.52 9.27 7.40
CA ARG A 28 -10.80 9.15 6.68
C ARG A 28 -11.51 7.82 6.91
N LYS A 29 -12.78 7.86 7.35
CA LYS A 29 -13.66 6.69 7.48
C LYS A 29 -13.83 5.92 6.17
N SER A 30 -14.00 6.63 5.06
CA SER A 30 -14.30 6.04 3.75
C SER A 30 -13.21 5.10 3.24
N ARG A 31 -11.97 5.27 3.70
CA ARG A 31 -10.84 4.41 3.33
C ARG A 31 -10.58 3.34 4.38
N VAL A 32 -10.59 3.72 5.66
CA VAL A 32 -10.32 2.82 6.78
C VAL A 32 -11.39 1.74 6.94
N SER A 33 -12.63 2.02 6.57
CA SER A 33 -13.70 1.01 6.57
C SER A 33 -13.38 -0.20 5.69
N SER A 34 -12.69 0.00 4.56
CA SER A 34 -12.20 -1.11 3.72
C SER A 34 -10.96 -1.79 4.32
N MET A 35 -10.05 -1.04 4.94
CA MET A 35 -8.80 -1.56 5.50
C MET A 35 -9.01 -2.39 6.78
N ARG A 36 -10.03 -2.05 7.58
CA ARG A 36 -10.24 -2.57 8.93
C ARG A 36 -10.21 -4.10 9.01
N CYS A 37 -10.88 -4.79 8.08
CA CYS A 37 -10.94 -6.26 8.11
C CYS A 37 -9.56 -6.91 7.94
N TYR A 38 -8.64 -6.29 7.19
CA TYR A 38 -7.28 -6.81 7.03
C TYR A 38 -6.46 -6.66 8.31
N LEU A 39 -6.66 -5.57 9.05
CA LEU A 39 -6.04 -5.38 10.37
C LEU A 39 -6.60 -6.35 11.40
N GLU A 40 -7.92 -6.55 11.42
CA GLU A 40 -8.58 -7.53 12.29
C GLU A 40 -8.06 -8.94 12.04
N ARG A 41 -7.99 -9.38 10.77
CA ARG A 41 -7.40 -10.69 10.40
C ARG A 41 -5.94 -10.81 10.81
N ASN A 42 -5.20 -9.70 10.86
CA ASN A 42 -3.81 -9.67 11.27
C ASN A 42 -3.59 -9.52 12.77
N LEU A 43 -4.63 -9.42 13.61
CA LEU A 43 -4.47 -9.47 15.06
C LEU A 43 -4.02 -10.86 15.51
N VAL A 44 -3.17 -10.92 16.53
CA VAL A 44 -2.71 -12.20 17.13
C VAL A 44 -3.87 -13.07 17.62
N ASP A 45 -4.95 -12.45 18.12
CA ASP A 45 -6.16 -13.17 18.55
C ASP A 45 -6.85 -13.92 17.39
N ASN A 46 -6.61 -13.48 16.16
CA ASN A 46 -7.15 -14.05 14.93
C ASN A 46 -6.12 -14.84 14.12
N GLY A 47 -4.97 -15.18 14.72
CA GLY A 47 -3.88 -15.93 14.07
C GLY A 47 -2.92 -15.08 13.24
N GLY A 48 -3.05 -13.75 13.29
CA GLY A 48 -2.13 -12.81 12.67
C GLY A 48 -0.94 -12.44 13.55
N TRP A 49 -0.23 -11.36 13.19
CA TRP A 49 1.02 -10.97 13.85
C TRP A 49 0.93 -9.71 14.72
N LEU A 50 -0.11 -8.88 14.58
CA LEU A 50 -0.29 -7.62 15.30
C LEU A 50 -0.77 -7.87 16.73
N ASP A 51 0.03 -7.50 17.72
CA ASP A 51 -0.34 -7.55 19.14
C ASP A 51 -1.32 -6.43 19.52
N GLU A 52 -1.26 -5.32 18.79
CA GLU A 52 -2.12 -4.15 18.98
C GLU A 52 -2.14 -3.29 17.71
N VAL A 53 -3.07 -2.35 17.65
CA VAL A 53 -3.10 -1.29 16.65
C VAL A 53 -3.27 0.05 17.35
N LEU A 54 -2.29 0.93 17.15
CA LEU A 54 -2.30 2.31 17.57
C LEU A 54 -2.85 3.16 16.42
N TRP A 55 -3.95 3.84 16.68
CA TRP A 55 -4.63 4.71 15.72
C TRP A 55 -4.29 6.17 16.02
N VAL A 56 -3.42 6.76 15.19
CA VAL A 56 -3.09 8.18 15.24
C VAL A 56 -4.20 8.97 14.57
N ALA A 57 -5.06 9.60 15.37
CA ALA A 57 -6.18 10.40 14.89
C ALA A 57 -5.68 11.72 14.28
N ASN A 58 -5.61 11.79 12.95
CA ASN A 58 -5.18 12.96 12.20
C ASN A 58 -6.31 13.55 11.34
N THR A 59 -7.43 13.88 12.00
CA THR A 59 -8.60 14.50 11.37
C THR A 59 -9.37 15.29 12.42
N GLU A 60 -10.03 16.36 11.97
CA GLU A 60 -10.96 17.16 12.79
C GLU A 60 -12.42 16.86 12.41
N ASN A 61 -12.67 15.98 11.44
CA ASN A 61 -14.01 15.60 11.03
C ASN A 61 -14.68 14.75 12.12
N GLU A 62 -15.76 15.26 12.70
CA GLU A 62 -16.49 14.60 13.79
C GLU A 62 -17.01 13.21 13.42
N GLY A 63 -17.48 13.03 12.18
CA GLY A 63 -17.98 11.73 11.70
C GLY A 63 -16.87 10.69 11.54
N ASP A 64 -15.69 11.11 11.10
CA ASP A 64 -14.51 10.26 11.06
C ASP A 64 -14.03 9.93 12.48
N LEU A 65 -14.03 10.90 13.41
CA LEU A 65 -13.65 10.66 14.80
C LEU A 65 -14.61 9.71 15.53
N HIS A 66 -15.93 9.85 15.31
CA HIS A 66 -16.93 8.92 15.85
C HIS A 66 -16.70 7.50 15.35
N TYR A 67 -16.42 7.34 14.06
CA TYR A 67 -16.10 6.02 13.51
C TYR A 67 -14.80 5.44 14.10
N LEU A 68 -13.80 6.28 14.38
CA LEU A 68 -12.61 5.82 15.09
C LEU A 68 -12.98 5.34 16.50
N ASP A 69 -13.85 6.05 17.23
CA ASP A 69 -14.31 5.61 18.54
C ASP A 69 -15.06 4.28 18.48
N GLU A 70 -15.87 4.02 17.44
CA GLU A 70 -16.47 2.71 17.18
C GLU A 70 -15.43 1.61 16.97
N ILE A 71 -14.34 1.90 16.24
CA ILE A 71 -13.22 0.95 16.06
C ILE A 71 -12.62 0.62 17.43
N ILE A 72 -12.23 1.63 18.21
CA ILE A 72 -11.61 1.41 19.52
C ILE A 72 -12.54 0.60 20.44
N ALA A 73 -13.83 0.95 20.49
CA ALA A 73 -14.82 0.26 21.31
C ALA A 73 -15.03 -1.20 20.92
N SER A 74 -14.78 -1.57 19.66
CA SER A 74 -14.95 -2.95 19.19
C SER A 74 -13.88 -3.92 19.69
N ASN A 75 -12.68 -3.43 20.05
CA ASN A 75 -11.64 -4.25 20.69
C ASN A 75 -10.71 -3.35 21.53
N PRO A 76 -11.15 -2.87 22.70
CA PRO A 76 -10.39 -1.91 23.51
C PRO A 76 -9.09 -2.48 24.09
N THR A 77 -8.92 -3.81 24.10
CA THR A 77 -7.69 -4.48 24.51
C THR A 77 -6.60 -4.43 23.44
N ARG A 78 -6.97 -4.41 22.16
CA ARG A 78 -6.03 -4.43 21.03
C ARG A 78 -5.93 -3.08 20.32
N TYR A 79 -6.96 -2.24 20.42
CA TYR A 79 -7.01 -0.95 19.73
C TYR A 79 -6.85 0.21 20.70
N LYS A 80 -5.88 1.07 20.40
CA LYS A 80 -5.58 2.26 21.19
C LYS A 80 -5.67 3.51 20.32
N LYS A 81 -6.33 4.55 20.84
CA LYS A 81 -6.40 5.86 20.21
C LYS A 81 -5.22 6.71 20.65
N ILE A 82 -4.55 7.33 19.69
CA ILE A 82 -3.56 8.38 19.93
C ILE A 82 -4.12 9.67 19.34
N ILE A 83 -4.25 10.69 20.18
CA ILE A 83 -4.68 12.02 19.75
C ILE A 83 -3.46 12.94 19.84
N PRO A 84 -2.90 13.36 18.69
CA PRO A 84 -1.87 14.38 18.67
C PRO A 84 -2.39 15.69 19.28
N GLU A 85 -1.54 16.40 20.01
CA GLU A 85 -1.90 17.72 20.58
C GLU A 85 -2.29 18.75 19.50
N LYS A 86 -1.74 18.59 18.29
CA LYS A 86 -2.02 19.42 17.12
C LYS A 86 -2.11 18.53 15.88
N PRO A 87 -2.91 18.92 14.86
CA PRO A 87 -2.93 18.21 13.59
C PRO A 87 -1.53 17.97 13.04
N LEU A 88 -1.28 16.74 12.62
CA LEU A 88 -0.02 16.35 12.02
C LEU A 88 -0.04 16.70 10.53
N SER A 89 1.09 17.22 10.07
CA SER A 89 1.35 17.60 8.69
C SER A 89 2.76 17.16 8.33
N THR A 90 3.15 17.33 7.06
CA THR A 90 4.43 16.87 6.50
C THR A 90 5.62 17.04 7.44
N TYR A 91 5.77 18.19 8.09
CA TYR A 91 6.92 18.50 8.96
C TYR A 91 6.69 18.28 10.45
N THR A 92 5.53 17.75 10.85
CA THR A 92 5.18 17.48 12.26
C THR A 92 4.90 16.01 12.55
N TYR A 93 4.91 15.13 11.54
CA TYR A 93 4.73 13.69 11.73
C TYR A 93 5.76 13.05 12.67
N TYR A 94 6.97 13.64 12.81
CA TYR A 94 7.98 13.24 13.81
C TYR A 94 7.40 13.07 15.22
N LYS A 95 6.39 13.86 15.58
CA LYS A 95 5.71 13.78 16.89
C LYS A 95 5.03 12.44 17.13
N ALA A 96 4.46 11.83 16.09
CA ALA A 96 3.88 10.50 16.21
C ALA A 96 4.98 9.46 16.49
N TRP A 97 6.13 9.60 15.82
CA TRP A 97 7.29 8.73 15.98
C TRP A 97 7.97 8.84 17.37
N GLN A 98 7.76 9.93 18.11
CA GLN A 98 8.21 10.06 19.50
C GLN A 98 7.41 9.17 20.48
N LEU A 99 6.21 8.73 20.08
CA LEU A 99 5.31 7.94 20.94
C LEU A 99 5.55 6.44 20.85
N LEU A 100 6.55 6.00 20.06
CA LEU A 100 6.88 4.59 19.96
C LEU A 100 7.39 4.06 21.30
N GLU A 101 7.06 2.81 21.59
CA GLU A 101 7.61 2.09 22.72
C GLU A 101 8.81 1.26 22.27
N ARG A 102 9.93 1.39 23.00
CA ARG A 102 11.17 0.65 22.75
C ARG A 102 10.95 -0.86 22.78
N GLY A 103 11.75 -1.58 22.01
CA GLY A 103 11.66 -3.05 21.91
C GLY A 103 10.55 -3.59 21.02
N LYS A 104 9.76 -2.73 20.36
CA LYS A 104 8.68 -3.15 19.46
C LYS A 104 9.02 -2.95 17.99
N TYR A 105 8.42 -3.77 17.14
CA TYR A 105 8.34 -3.52 15.71
C TYR A 105 7.03 -2.81 15.39
N TYR A 106 7.09 -1.78 14.56
CA TYR A 106 5.90 -1.05 14.14
C TYR A 106 5.69 -1.26 12.65
N VAL A 107 4.49 -1.65 12.26
CA VAL A 107 4.04 -1.60 10.87
C VAL A 107 3.24 -0.33 10.70
N LYS A 108 3.86 0.67 10.08
CA LYS A 108 3.20 1.94 9.76
C LYS A 108 2.29 1.75 8.55
N ILE A 109 1.07 2.26 8.66
CA ILE A 109 0.01 2.10 7.65
C ILE A 109 -0.73 3.43 7.51
N ASP A 110 -0.77 4.01 6.32
CA ASP A 110 -1.64 5.15 6.04
C ASP A 110 -3.09 4.70 5.81
N ASP A 111 -4.03 5.61 6.08
CA ASP A 111 -5.45 5.38 5.85
C ASP A 111 -5.82 5.14 4.39
N ASP A 112 -4.90 5.27 3.43
CA ASP A 112 -5.11 5.07 2.01
C ASP A 112 -4.65 3.71 1.47
N ILE A 113 -4.28 2.80 2.37
CA ILE A 113 -4.10 1.37 2.07
C ILE A 113 -5.46 0.67 2.12
N LEU A 114 -5.96 0.21 0.97
CA LEU A 114 -7.31 -0.35 0.83
C LEU A 114 -7.35 -1.88 0.80
N TRP A 115 -6.23 -2.52 0.53
CA TRP A 115 -6.08 -3.97 0.44
C TRP A 115 -4.69 -4.37 0.95
N ILE A 116 -4.63 -5.48 1.70
CA ILE A 116 -3.39 -6.02 2.25
C ILE A 116 -3.42 -7.53 2.02
N ASP A 117 -2.39 -8.07 1.38
CA ASP A 117 -2.23 -9.53 1.29
C ASP A 117 -2.03 -10.14 2.66
N ASP A 118 -2.56 -11.35 2.85
CA ASP A 118 -2.50 -12.07 4.13
C ASP A 118 -1.07 -12.28 4.62
N ASN A 119 -0.08 -12.35 3.71
CA ASN A 119 1.33 -12.53 4.07
C ASN A 119 2.11 -11.21 4.08
N ALA A 120 1.51 -10.06 3.76
CA ALA A 120 2.23 -8.79 3.67
C ALA A 120 2.89 -8.41 5.00
N ILE A 121 2.10 -8.33 6.08
CA ILE A 121 2.60 -7.97 7.42
C ILE A 121 3.63 -9.01 7.93
N PRO A 122 3.33 -10.34 7.90
CA PRO A 122 4.31 -11.36 8.28
C PRO A 122 5.64 -11.26 7.52
N ASN A 123 5.62 -11.11 6.20
CA ASN A 123 6.85 -11.00 5.40
C ASN A 123 7.66 -9.75 5.71
N LEU A 124 6.97 -8.63 5.94
CA LEU A 124 7.58 -7.34 6.23
C LEU A 124 8.33 -7.38 7.57
N VAL A 125 7.65 -7.89 8.60
CA VAL A 125 8.22 -8.05 9.93
C VAL A 125 9.32 -9.10 9.93
N ALA A 126 9.12 -10.27 9.31
CA ALA A 126 10.12 -11.32 9.23
C ALA A 126 11.42 -10.82 8.57
N ARG A 127 11.32 -9.96 7.54
CA ARG A 127 12.48 -9.32 6.93
C ARG A 127 13.18 -8.40 7.93
N LYS A 128 12.46 -7.48 8.58
CA LYS A 128 13.06 -6.52 9.51
C LYS A 128 13.71 -7.20 10.72
N VAL A 129 13.12 -8.30 11.21
CA VAL A 129 13.67 -9.12 12.30
C VAL A 129 14.93 -9.86 11.83
N GLY A 130 14.86 -10.53 10.68
CA GLY A 130 15.99 -11.34 10.16
C GLY A 130 17.14 -10.51 9.58
N HIS A 131 16.91 -9.22 9.31
CA HIS A 131 17.86 -8.29 8.70
C HIS A 131 17.89 -6.99 9.48
N PRO A 132 18.43 -6.98 10.71
CA PRO A 132 18.51 -5.76 11.52
C PRO A 132 19.33 -4.66 10.85
N GLU A 133 20.19 -4.97 9.88
CA GLU A 133 20.93 -3.99 9.07
C GLU A 133 20.03 -3.13 8.17
N ASP A 134 18.83 -3.62 7.80
CA ASP A 134 17.83 -2.81 7.12
C ASP A 134 17.25 -1.81 8.13
N PHE A 135 17.37 -0.52 7.85
CA PHE A 135 16.79 0.54 8.69
C PHE A 135 15.26 0.49 8.66
N VAL A 136 14.72 0.29 7.46
CA VAL A 136 13.29 0.20 7.20
C VAL A 136 13.03 -0.81 6.09
N VAL A 137 11.93 -1.54 6.20
CA VAL A 137 11.43 -2.44 5.15
C VAL A 137 10.08 -1.90 4.68
N SER A 138 10.01 -1.42 3.45
CA SER A 138 8.79 -0.97 2.80
C SER A 138 8.05 -2.14 2.14
N GLY A 139 6.73 -2.11 2.16
CA GLY A 139 5.93 -3.07 1.42
C GLY A 139 6.01 -2.85 -0.09
N ASN A 140 5.60 -3.86 -0.83
CA ASN A 140 5.36 -3.73 -2.26
C ASN A 140 3.98 -3.10 -2.49
N ILE A 141 3.93 -1.78 -2.50
CA ILE A 141 2.69 -1.01 -2.61
C ILE A 141 2.28 -0.96 -4.09
N ILE A 142 1.06 -1.40 -4.39
CA ILE A 142 0.45 -1.19 -5.70
C ILE A 142 0.03 0.28 -5.83
N ASN A 143 0.16 0.84 -7.04
CA ASN A 143 -0.05 2.27 -7.29
C ASN A 143 0.95 3.19 -6.56
N ASN A 144 2.15 2.67 -6.30
CA ASN A 144 3.32 3.44 -5.92
C ASN A 144 4.16 3.69 -7.20
N PRO A 145 4.54 4.93 -7.54
CA PRO A 145 5.09 5.21 -8.88
C PRO A 145 6.38 4.42 -9.24
N PRO A 146 7.44 4.38 -8.39
CA PRO A 146 8.60 3.52 -8.66
C PRO A 146 8.26 2.04 -8.79
N LEU A 147 7.39 1.51 -7.91
CA LEU A 147 7.01 0.10 -7.94
C LEU A 147 6.08 -0.22 -9.12
N GLY A 148 5.22 0.69 -9.52
CA GLY A 148 4.33 0.54 -10.67
C GLY A 148 5.10 0.40 -11.97
N PHE A 149 6.16 1.19 -12.13
CA PHE A 149 7.13 0.99 -13.21
C PHE A 149 7.71 -0.42 -13.20
N MET A 150 8.11 -0.94 -12.03
CA MET A 150 8.63 -2.29 -11.89
C MET A 150 7.57 -3.36 -12.22
N HIS A 151 6.35 -3.23 -11.68
CA HIS A 151 5.22 -4.12 -11.94
C HIS A 151 4.89 -4.22 -13.43
N PHE A 152 4.98 -3.10 -14.14
CA PHE A 152 4.82 -3.10 -15.60
C PHE A 152 5.91 -3.94 -16.29
N ARG A 153 7.18 -3.77 -15.89
CA ARG A 153 8.33 -4.43 -16.52
C ARG A 153 8.43 -5.92 -16.21
N ILE A 154 7.84 -6.37 -15.11
CA ILE A 154 7.79 -7.79 -14.72
C ILE A 154 6.51 -8.49 -15.21
N GLY A 155 5.64 -7.79 -15.94
CA GLY A 155 4.46 -8.37 -16.59
C GLY A 155 3.23 -8.51 -15.69
N ALA A 156 3.16 -7.77 -14.58
CA ALA A 156 2.01 -7.81 -13.67
C ALA A 156 0.84 -6.91 -14.10
N LEU A 157 1.06 -5.98 -15.03
CA LEU A 157 0.01 -5.06 -15.50
C LEU A 157 -0.57 -5.49 -16.84
N HIS A 158 -1.87 -5.30 -17.00
CA HIS A 158 -2.66 -5.74 -18.15
C HIS A 158 -3.27 -4.53 -18.88
N PRO A 159 -3.57 -4.61 -20.19
CA PRO A 159 -4.20 -3.51 -20.90
C PRO A 159 -5.68 -3.33 -20.50
N TYR A 160 -6.00 -2.14 -20.02
CA TYR A 160 -7.37 -1.70 -19.74
C TYR A 160 -7.62 -0.32 -20.34
N PHE A 161 -8.86 -0.09 -20.73
CA PHE A 161 -9.36 1.23 -21.12
C PHE A 161 -10.68 1.54 -20.41
N PRO A 162 -11.01 2.83 -20.19
CA PRO A 162 -12.33 3.19 -19.69
C PRO A 162 -13.39 2.74 -20.69
N GLU A 163 -14.54 2.32 -20.17
CA GLU A 163 -15.71 2.05 -21.01
C GLU A 163 -16.12 3.30 -21.80
N SER A 164 -16.52 3.12 -23.05
CA SER A 164 -16.94 4.20 -23.95
C SER A 164 -18.38 4.66 -23.71
N GLU A 165 -19.21 3.82 -23.09
CA GLU A 165 -20.65 4.06 -22.88
C GLU A 165 -21.06 3.66 -21.46
N GLN A 166 -22.10 4.31 -20.93
CA GLN A 166 -22.61 4.13 -19.56
C GLN A 166 -23.35 2.79 -19.33
N GLN A 167 -23.35 1.85 -20.29
CA GLN A 167 -24.08 0.59 -20.14
C GLN A 167 -23.33 -0.35 -19.19
N SER A 168 -23.74 -0.40 -17.92
CA SER A 168 -23.23 -1.38 -16.98
C SER A 168 -23.81 -2.76 -17.28
N TYR A 169 -22.93 -3.71 -17.61
CA TYR A 169 -23.27 -5.14 -17.73
C TYR A 169 -23.28 -5.85 -16.37
N VAL A 170 -22.85 -5.17 -15.30
CA VAL A 170 -22.82 -5.72 -13.95
C VAL A 170 -24.19 -5.53 -13.30
N THR A 171 -24.92 -6.63 -13.14
CA THR A 171 -26.27 -6.66 -12.54
C THR A 171 -26.25 -6.94 -11.04
N ASN A 172 -25.12 -7.40 -10.50
CA ASN A 172 -24.93 -7.69 -9.09
C ASN A 172 -23.71 -6.95 -8.53
N GLY A 173 -23.90 -6.19 -7.45
CA GLY A 173 -22.84 -5.40 -6.82
C GLY A 173 -21.62 -6.23 -6.35
N THR A 174 -21.79 -7.53 -6.09
CA THR A 174 -20.68 -8.40 -5.69
C THR A 174 -19.68 -8.70 -6.82
N ASP A 175 -20.01 -8.35 -8.06
CA ASP A 175 -19.16 -8.61 -9.21
C ASP A 175 -18.32 -7.39 -9.64
N TYR A 176 -18.47 -6.23 -8.99
CA TYR A 176 -17.66 -5.04 -9.30
C TYR A 176 -16.15 -5.26 -9.10
N TRP A 177 -15.74 -6.14 -8.20
CA TRP A 177 -14.32 -6.44 -8.00
C TRP A 177 -13.75 -7.48 -8.97
N LYS A 178 -14.59 -8.11 -9.82
CA LYS A 178 -14.19 -9.19 -10.74
C LYS A 178 -14.14 -8.70 -12.19
N PRO A 179 -12.98 -8.31 -12.73
CA PRO A 179 -12.88 -7.86 -14.11
C PRO A 179 -13.44 -8.86 -15.14
N SER A 180 -13.36 -10.17 -14.86
CA SER A 180 -13.92 -11.21 -15.74
C SER A 180 -15.43 -11.08 -15.99
N ARG A 181 -16.16 -10.38 -15.11
CA ARG A 181 -17.61 -10.17 -15.19
C ARG A 181 -18.02 -8.88 -15.88
N HIS A 182 -17.08 -8.04 -16.29
CA HIS A 182 -17.39 -6.71 -16.83
C HIS A 182 -17.53 -6.69 -18.34
N GLY A 183 -17.07 -7.75 -19.02
CA GLY A 183 -16.90 -7.81 -20.47
C GLY A 183 -15.54 -7.28 -20.91
N PHE A 184 -15.25 -7.42 -22.20
CA PHE A 184 -14.04 -6.87 -22.81
C PHE A 184 -14.30 -5.48 -23.36
N TRP A 185 -13.24 -4.69 -23.46
CA TRP A 185 -13.26 -3.42 -24.15
C TRP A 185 -13.44 -3.64 -25.66
N ASP A 186 -14.47 -3.03 -26.24
CA ASP A 186 -14.79 -3.10 -27.67
C ASP A 186 -14.76 -1.69 -28.27
N GLY A 187 -13.56 -1.27 -28.69
CA GLY A 187 -13.36 0.03 -29.32
C GLY A 187 -12.30 0.00 -30.42
N PRO A 188 -11.98 1.16 -31.02
CA PRO A 188 -11.08 1.24 -32.17
C PRO A 188 -9.67 0.72 -31.85
N LYS A 189 -9.07 -0.05 -32.78
CA LYS A 189 -7.71 -0.61 -32.60
C LYS A 189 -6.58 0.42 -32.44
N ASN A 190 -6.83 1.67 -32.83
CA ASN A 190 -5.90 2.80 -32.72
C ASN A 190 -6.27 3.76 -31.59
N PHE A 191 -7.16 3.35 -30.68
CA PHE A 191 -7.57 4.16 -29.55
C PHE A 191 -6.39 4.38 -28.60
N THR A 192 -6.18 5.64 -28.21
CA THR A 192 -5.26 6.01 -27.15
C THR A 192 -6.00 6.90 -26.16
N LEU A 193 -5.69 6.73 -24.88
CA LEU A 193 -6.20 7.60 -23.83
C LEU A 193 -5.13 8.65 -23.50
N ASP A 194 -5.52 9.92 -23.58
CA ASP A 194 -4.72 11.01 -23.05
C ASP A 194 -4.84 11.03 -21.53
N ILE A 195 -3.71 10.83 -20.83
CA ILE A 195 -3.65 10.67 -19.39
C ILE A 195 -4.00 11.96 -18.62
N GLU A 196 -3.88 13.11 -19.28
CA GLU A 196 -4.20 14.43 -18.72
C GLU A 196 -5.70 14.74 -18.78
N LYS A 197 -6.49 13.94 -19.52
CA LYS A 197 -7.94 14.13 -19.56
C LYS A 197 -8.57 13.77 -18.22
N PRO A 198 -9.57 14.54 -17.77
CA PRO A 198 -10.32 14.19 -16.56
C PRO A 198 -11.05 12.86 -16.74
N PRO A 199 -11.39 12.18 -15.63
CA PRO A 199 -12.22 10.99 -15.68
C PRO A 199 -13.60 11.28 -16.29
N PRO A 200 -14.27 10.25 -16.86
CA PRO A 200 -15.66 10.36 -17.27
C PRO A 200 -16.53 11.01 -16.18
N ALA A 201 -17.41 11.93 -16.59
CA ALA A 201 -18.21 12.73 -15.66
C ALA A 201 -19.31 11.94 -14.94
N TRP A 202 -19.65 10.73 -15.43
CA TRP A 202 -20.63 9.87 -14.78
C TRP A 202 -19.99 9.01 -13.68
N PRO A 203 -20.74 8.73 -12.60
CA PRO A 203 -20.23 7.92 -11.50
C PRO A 203 -20.03 6.46 -11.93
N GLN A 204 -19.12 5.76 -11.24
CA GLN A 204 -18.91 4.32 -11.36
C GLN A 204 -18.52 3.83 -12.77
N HIS A 205 -17.83 4.66 -13.56
CA HIS A 205 -17.32 4.22 -14.85
C HIS A 205 -16.34 3.05 -14.67
N ARG A 206 -16.49 2.02 -15.50
CA ARG A 206 -15.64 0.81 -15.46
C ARG A 206 -14.39 0.98 -16.31
N TRP A 207 -13.37 0.20 -15.99
CA TRP A 207 -12.24 -0.05 -16.86
C TRP A 207 -12.34 -1.47 -17.37
N LEU A 208 -12.42 -1.63 -18.69
CA LEU A 208 -12.66 -2.90 -19.34
C LEU A 208 -11.35 -3.49 -19.84
N ARG A 209 -11.17 -4.80 -19.65
CA ARG A 209 -9.99 -5.55 -20.11
C ARG A 209 -9.96 -5.54 -21.63
N VAL A 210 -8.83 -5.20 -22.23
CA VAL A 210 -8.63 -5.32 -23.69
C VAL A 210 -8.24 -6.76 -24.01
N GLN A 211 -8.74 -7.37 -25.09
CA GLN A 211 -8.39 -8.77 -25.40
C GLN A 211 -6.95 -8.95 -25.92
N ASP A 212 -6.45 -7.98 -26.67
CA ASP A 212 -5.12 -8.00 -27.26
C ASP A 212 -4.08 -7.40 -26.31
N ASP A 213 -3.26 -8.25 -25.68
CA ASP A 213 -2.19 -7.84 -24.78
C ASP A 213 -1.15 -6.92 -25.44
N ALA A 214 -0.99 -6.98 -26.76
CA ALA A 214 -0.08 -6.08 -27.48
C ALA A 214 -0.54 -4.61 -27.43
N MET A 215 -1.82 -4.35 -27.13
CA MET A 215 -2.33 -2.99 -26.96
C MET A 215 -1.86 -2.33 -25.68
N ILE A 216 -1.11 -3.01 -24.81
CA ILE A 216 -0.56 -2.43 -23.58
C ILE A 216 0.24 -1.15 -23.83
N TYR A 217 0.94 -1.05 -24.97
CA TYR A 217 1.68 0.16 -25.38
C TYR A 217 0.79 1.36 -25.73
N GLN A 218 -0.51 1.16 -25.91
CA GLN A 218 -1.51 2.20 -26.20
C GLN A 218 -2.24 2.66 -24.94
N THR A 219 -2.11 1.91 -23.85
CA THR A 219 -2.82 2.16 -22.58
C THR A 219 -2.05 3.14 -21.67
N PRO A 220 -2.72 3.77 -20.70
CA PRO A 220 -2.09 4.72 -19.76
C PRO A 220 -0.79 4.24 -19.11
N ILE A 221 -0.69 2.96 -18.73
CA ILE A 221 0.54 2.43 -18.08
C ILE A 221 1.80 2.54 -18.96
N ASN A 222 1.67 2.71 -20.28
CA ASN A 222 2.83 2.95 -21.14
C ASN A 222 3.52 4.30 -20.84
N LYS A 223 2.86 5.18 -20.07
CA LYS A 223 3.41 6.45 -19.58
C LYS A 223 4.09 6.34 -18.22
N LEU A 224 4.09 5.17 -17.58
CA LEU A 224 4.82 4.95 -16.34
C LEU A 224 6.32 5.22 -16.54
N ALA A 225 6.86 6.03 -15.64
CA ALA A 225 8.28 6.32 -15.52
C ALA A 225 8.79 5.88 -14.14
N TYR A 226 10.08 5.55 -14.05
CA TYR A 226 10.72 5.33 -12.75
C TYR A 226 10.99 6.69 -12.09
N GLU A 227 9.96 7.23 -11.44
CA GLU A 227 9.95 8.52 -10.78
C GLU A 227 9.07 8.46 -9.53
N VAL A 228 9.21 9.42 -8.61
CA VAL A 228 8.31 9.55 -7.45
C VAL A 228 7.20 10.55 -7.74
N TRP A 229 7.58 11.65 -8.38
CA TRP A 229 6.73 12.79 -8.69
C TRP A 229 6.60 12.89 -10.21
N GLY A 230 5.39 13.10 -10.71
CA GLY A 230 5.12 13.23 -12.13
C GLY A 230 3.83 12.53 -12.54
N SER A 231 3.72 12.25 -13.83
CA SER A 231 2.52 11.63 -14.41
C SER A 231 2.21 10.27 -13.80
N SER A 232 3.25 9.50 -13.43
CA SER A 232 3.11 8.20 -12.77
C SER A 232 2.44 8.29 -11.39
N TYR A 233 2.48 9.47 -10.77
CA TYR A 233 1.83 9.77 -9.50
C TYR A 233 0.48 10.48 -9.67
N GLN A 234 0.37 11.39 -10.64
CA GLN A 234 -0.78 12.30 -10.77
C GLN A 234 -1.90 11.75 -11.65
N ALA A 235 -1.58 10.90 -12.64
CA ALA A 235 -2.54 10.45 -13.62
C ALA A 235 -3.47 9.39 -13.02
N TRP A 236 -4.72 9.78 -12.79
CA TRP A 236 -5.78 8.89 -12.30
C TRP A 236 -5.99 7.66 -13.21
N SER A 237 -5.74 7.81 -14.50
CA SER A 237 -5.90 6.76 -15.52
C SER A 237 -4.85 5.66 -15.38
N ILE A 238 -3.62 6.01 -15.02
CA ILE A 238 -2.56 5.04 -14.68
C ILE A 238 -2.96 4.28 -13.42
N ALA A 239 -3.35 5.02 -12.37
CA ALA A 239 -3.78 4.42 -11.11
C ALA A 239 -4.95 3.45 -11.34
N ALA A 240 -5.98 3.84 -12.09
CA ALA A 240 -7.12 2.99 -12.39
C ALA A 240 -6.68 1.67 -13.07
N GLN A 241 -5.87 1.75 -14.12
CA GLN A 241 -5.37 0.55 -14.81
C GLN A 241 -4.53 -0.36 -13.89
N MET A 242 -3.70 0.19 -13.01
CA MET A 242 -2.94 -0.59 -12.02
C MET A 242 -3.85 -1.35 -11.07
N HIS A 243 -4.92 -0.71 -10.58
CA HIS A 243 -5.89 -1.34 -9.69
C HIS A 243 -6.68 -2.45 -10.39
N TYR A 244 -7.16 -2.23 -11.62
CA TYR A 244 -7.87 -3.27 -12.37
C TYR A 244 -6.96 -4.46 -12.72
N SER A 245 -5.68 -4.21 -13.01
CA SER A 245 -4.70 -5.29 -13.18
C SER A 245 -4.51 -6.10 -11.90
N LEU A 246 -4.46 -5.43 -10.73
CA LEU A 246 -4.41 -6.11 -9.44
C LEU A 246 -5.66 -6.98 -9.21
N LEU A 247 -6.86 -6.44 -9.48
CA LEU A 247 -8.11 -7.19 -9.32
C LEU A 247 -8.15 -8.45 -10.21
N GLU A 248 -7.71 -8.34 -11.45
CA GLU A 248 -7.57 -9.49 -12.36
C GLU A 248 -6.59 -10.53 -11.82
N ASN A 249 -5.45 -10.09 -11.29
CA ASN A 249 -4.44 -10.99 -10.73
C ASN A 249 -4.90 -11.63 -9.42
N ILE A 250 -5.69 -10.93 -8.59
CA ILE A 250 -6.35 -11.52 -7.41
C ILE A 250 -7.34 -12.60 -7.86
N GLU A 251 -8.22 -12.27 -8.82
CA GLU A 251 -9.22 -13.19 -9.35
C GLU A 251 -8.59 -14.47 -9.93
N ASN A 252 -7.45 -14.32 -10.62
CA ASN A 252 -6.73 -15.43 -11.25
C ASN A 252 -5.73 -16.14 -10.32
N ASN A 253 -5.62 -15.75 -9.05
CA ASN A 253 -4.61 -16.26 -8.12
C ASN A 253 -3.18 -16.17 -8.71
N ALA A 254 -2.87 -15.01 -9.30
CA ALA A 254 -1.63 -14.67 -10.00
C ALA A 254 -0.85 -13.53 -9.29
N LEU A 255 -1.00 -13.41 -7.97
CA LEU A 255 -0.29 -12.40 -7.16
C LEU A 255 1.23 -12.63 -7.11
N ASP A 256 1.70 -13.79 -7.55
CA ASP A 256 3.12 -14.07 -7.72
C ASP A 256 3.80 -13.16 -8.73
N LEU A 257 3.07 -12.63 -9.71
CA LEU A 257 3.58 -11.64 -10.67
C LEU A 257 4.09 -10.35 -10.00
N TYR A 258 3.60 -10.01 -8.81
CA TYR A 258 4.06 -8.83 -8.06
C TYR A 258 5.26 -9.12 -7.16
N LYS A 259 5.67 -10.38 -6.99
CA LYS A 259 6.67 -10.76 -6.00
C LYS A 259 8.08 -10.57 -6.55
N PHE A 260 8.96 -10.03 -5.71
CA PHE A 260 10.38 -9.94 -6.04
C PHE A 260 11.11 -11.16 -5.47
N GLU A 261 11.94 -11.83 -6.28
CA GLU A 261 12.76 -12.95 -5.80
C GLU A 261 13.76 -12.52 -4.72
N LYS A 262 14.28 -11.29 -4.83
CA LYS A 262 15.14 -10.65 -3.85
C LYS A 262 14.55 -9.30 -3.44
N PRO A 263 14.75 -8.85 -2.19
CA PRO A 263 14.38 -7.51 -1.79
C PRO A 263 15.01 -6.48 -2.73
N TRP A 264 14.24 -5.44 -3.06
CA TRP A 264 14.73 -4.31 -3.83
C TRP A 264 15.36 -3.29 -2.89
N THR A 265 16.69 -3.20 -2.89
CA THR A 265 17.41 -2.21 -2.08
C THR A 265 17.36 -0.86 -2.77
N MET A 266 16.87 0.17 -2.07
CA MET A 266 16.62 1.48 -2.68
C MET A 266 17.90 2.31 -2.87
N TYR A 267 18.99 2.06 -2.13
CA TYR A 267 20.26 2.81 -2.23
C TYR A 267 20.14 4.36 -2.23
N GLY A 268 19.14 4.90 -1.52
CA GLY A 268 18.88 6.34 -1.46
C GLY A 268 17.87 6.84 -2.49
N ASP A 269 17.31 5.95 -3.32
CA ASP A 269 16.07 6.22 -4.05
C ASP A 269 14.90 6.29 -3.06
N ARG A 270 13.92 7.13 -3.38
CA ARG A 270 12.74 7.26 -2.53
C ARG A 270 11.74 6.15 -2.85
N ILE A 271 11.26 5.51 -1.80
CA ILE A 271 10.03 4.71 -1.78
C ILE A 271 9.01 5.38 -0.85
N ARG A 272 7.72 5.16 -1.11
CA ARG A 272 6.66 5.80 -0.33
C ARG A 272 6.55 5.17 1.06
N ILE A 273 6.25 6.02 2.04
CA ILE A 273 6.14 5.68 3.46
C ILE A 273 4.82 4.94 3.81
N ASN A 274 3.86 4.85 2.89
CA ASN A 274 2.47 4.48 3.20
C ASN A 274 2.31 3.12 3.92
N PHE A 275 3.20 2.15 3.67
CA PHE A 275 3.16 0.82 4.31
C PHE A 275 4.59 0.29 4.53
N MET A 276 5.07 0.24 5.77
CA MET A 276 6.44 -0.18 6.08
C MET A 276 6.61 -0.71 7.51
N CYS A 277 7.62 -1.53 7.74
CA CYS A 277 8.03 -2.00 9.05
C CYS A 277 9.34 -1.33 9.50
N ILE A 278 9.34 -0.88 10.74
CA ILE A 278 10.49 -0.31 11.44
C ILE A 278 10.64 -0.99 12.81
N TYR A 279 11.83 -0.86 13.40
CA TYR A 279 12.06 -1.18 14.80
C TYR A 279 12.08 0.12 15.60
N ALA A 280 11.42 0.16 16.76
CA ALA A 280 11.20 1.40 17.50
C ALA A 280 12.51 2.07 17.93
N ASP A 281 13.47 1.30 18.44
CA ASP A 281 14.75 1.84 18.92
C ASP A 281 15.53 2.50 17.78
N ASP A 282 15.47 1.93 16.57
CA ASP A 282 16.13 2.49 15.38
C ASP A 282 15.65 3.92 15.08
N ILE A 283 14.38 4.22 15.36
CA ILE A 283 13.82 5.58 15.19
C ILE A 283 14.13 6.45 16.40
N LEU A 284 13.88 5.96 17.61
CA LEU A 284 14.03 6.74 18.84
C LEU A 284 15.49 7.15 19.11
N ASP A 285 16.46 6.32 18.71
CA ASP A 285 17.89 6.62 18.84
C ASP A 285 18.37 7.74 17.89
N THR A 286 17.55 8.11 16.91
CA THR A 286 17.81 9.25 16.02
C THR A 286 17.27 10.57 16.54
N ASP A 287 16.61 10.54 17.70
CA ASP A 287 16.00 11.69 18.35
C ASP A 287 15.06 12.48 17.41
N PRO A 288 13.84 11.96 17.15
CA PRO A 288 12.92 12.55 16.19
C PRO A 288 12.58 14.02 16.44
N GLU A 289 12.67 14.50 17.69
CA GLU A 289 12.41 15.90 18.04
C GLU A 289 13.39 16.87 17.37
N HIS A 290 14.62 16.40 17.15
CA HIS A 290 15.73 17.19 16.62
C HIS A 290 16.02 16.92 15.15
N TRP A 291 15.11 16.22 14.45
CA TRP A 291 15.21 16.07 13.01
C TRP A 291 15.22 17.46 12.31
N PRO A 292 15.98 17.62 11.21
CA PRO A 292 16.12 18.91 10.55
C PRO A 292 14.78 19.52 10.14
N LYS A 293 14.62 20.82 10.45
CA LYS A 293 13.44 21.59 10.03
C LYS A 293 13.32 21.57 8.50
N GLY A 294 12.11 21.31 7.99
CA GLY A 294 11.82 21.22 6.56
C GLY A 294 12.06 19.84 5.95
N ARG A 295 12.37 18.82 6.75
CA ARG A 295 12.35 17.41 6.34
C ARG A 295 11.14 16.73 6.94
N GLY A 296 10.34 16.08 6.10
CA GLY A 296 9.23 15.25 6.58
C GLY A 296 9.71 13.90 7.10
N ASP A 297 8.82 13.12 7.70
CA ASP A 297 9.14 11.77 8.14
C ASP A 297 9.52 10.83 6.99
N GLU A 298 8.83 10.92 5.84
CA GLU A 298 9.21 10.18 4.62
C GLU A 298 10.63 10.53 4.16
N ASP A 299 11.01 11.80 4.22
CA ASP A 299 12.38 12.24 3.91
C ASP A 299 13.40 11.62 4.88
N MET A 300 13.11 11.70 6.17
CA MET A 300 14.02 11.22 7.20
C MET A 300 14.17 9.70 7.15
N ILE A 301 13.06 8.97 7.18
CA ILE A 301 13.04 7.51 7.35
C ILE A 301 13.50 6.78 6.08
N VAL A 302 13.17 7.31 4.90
CA VAL A 302 13.46 6.61 3.64
C VAL A 302 14.77 7.06 3.00
N LEU A 303 15.20 8.31 3.21
CA LEU A 303 16.37 8.88 2.54
C LEU A 303 17.52 9.21 3.50
N ASP A 304 17.27 10.08 4.48
CA ASP A 304 18.37 10.70 5.23
C ASP A 304 18.97 9.79 6.29
N LEU A 305 18.13 9.15 7.11
CA LEU A 305 18.57 8.26 8.18
C LEU A 305 19.25 7.00 7.64
N PRO A 306 18.70 6.28 6.62
CA PRO A 306 19.41 5.16 6.01
C PRO A 306 20.82 5.54 5.56
N LYS A 307 20.96 6.69 4.88
CA LYS A 307 22.26 7.19 4.40
C LYS A 307 23.20 7.55 5.54
N THR A 308 22.71 8.26 6.55
CA THR A 308 23.50 8.73 7.69
C THR A 308 23.98 7.57 8.56
N LEU A 309 23.11 6.60 8.81
CA LEU A 309 23.40 5.41 9.60
C LEU A 309 24.11 4.30 8.80
N ARG A 310 24.29 4.48 7.49
CA ARG A 310 24.85 3.49 6.56
C ARG A 310 24.10 2.16 6.60
N ARG A 311 22.77 2.24 6.63
CA ARG A 311 21.83 1.12 6.68
C ARG A 311 20.90 1.18 5.48
N HIS A 312 20.38 0.03 5.04
CA HIS A 312 19.59 -0.01 3.81
C HIS A 312 18.12 0.34 4.07
N SER A 313 17.49 0.97 3.08
CA SER A 313 16.03 0.95 2.91
C SER A 313 15.72 -0.10 1.84
N THR A 314 14.85 -1.07 2.14
CA THR A 314 14.51 -2.16 1.23
C THR A 314 13.00 -2.22 0.98
N SER A 315 12.59 -2.55 -0.23
CA SER A 315 11.21 -2.93 -0.54
C SER A 315 11.11 -4.44 -0.65
N LYS A 316 10.12 -5.04 0.01
CA LYS A 316 9.94 -6.49 -0.01
C LYS A 316 8.48 -6.89 -0.08
N TYR A 317 8.22 -7.88 -0.92
CA TYR A 317 7.01 -8.69 -0.90
C TYR A 317 7.34 -10.07 -1.47
N HIS A 318 7.05 -11.11 -0.69
CA HIS A 318 7.30 -12.52 -1.00
C HIS A 318 6.02 -13.34 -0.93
#